data_AF-A0A3S2U6U3-F1
#
_entry.id   AF-A0A3S2U6U3-F1
#
_cell.length_a   1.000
_cell.length_b   1.000
_cell.length_c   1.000
_cell.angle_alpha   90.00
_cell.angle_beta   90.00
_cell.angle_gamma   90.00
#
_symmetry.space_group_name_H-M   'P 1'
#
loop_
_entity.id
_entity.type
_entity.pdbx_description
1 polymer ?
#
loop_
_entity_poly.entity_id
_entity_poly.type
_entity_poly.pdbx_seq_one_letter_code
_entity_poly.pdbx_strand_id
1 'polypeptide(L)'
;MGDWPALMRLRLEDFDSHPERARIALLVACAHQQGDHHEAARRFARQALAWGCSPALMARLLISGTHNTLGRIAALREDSPGIEAHFRAALTVTGDPQAPTAAHARAVREMARLGLLPQAAALVDEATQQIGAAGHGQTRPVALEAQVTMLRSEIELLQHELSLAQQRGNALGGAMSAAPGSGVDRQASTAQLGQDLWVLERSGGKRGGFFVEFGATDGVRLSNTWLLEQRHGWHGICIEPNPRSFARLQANRQCITSNLCIGPHTGDKVRFVLAEEYGGLVDDMAADMHGEKRAAYAADPANLVEFETVSLHDALTRLGAPRDIDYLSIDTEGSEYAILQAFPFHQWRIRLITVEHNFSPMRDKIRNLLEPLGYRRTEAQWDDWYELHEPA
;
A
#
# COMPACT_ATOMS: atom_id res chain seq x y z
N MET A 1 -11.37 -11.47 -6.39
CA MET A 1 -12.74 -11.93 -6.03
C MET A 1 -12.86 -11.91 -4.52
N GLY A 2 -13.70 -11.05 -3.93
CA GLY A 2 -13.74 -10.94 -2.46
C GLY A 2 -14.61 -9.87 -1.83
N ASP A 3 -15.26 -8.99 -2.60
CA ASP A 3 -16.22 -8.03 -2.05
C ASP A 3 -17.62 -8.66 -1.96
N TRP A 4 -17.80 -9.54 -0.97
CA TRP A 4 -19.09 -10.16 -0.66
C TRP A 4 -20.17 -9.11 -0.36
N PRO A 5 -19.89 -8.03 0.40
CA PRO A 5 -20.85 -6.96 0.61
C PRO A 5 -21.34 -6.30 -0.69
N ALA A 6 -20.49 -6.10 -1.69
CA ALA A 6 -20.93 -5.57 -2.99
C ALA A 6 -21.79 -6.57 -3.75
N LEU A 7 -21.41 -7.85 -3.77
CA LEU A 7 -22.20 -8.91 -4.40
C LEU A 7 -23.59 -9.05 -3.77
N MET A 8 -23.71 -8.88 -2.45
CA MET A 8 -24.97 -8.95 -1.72
C MET A 8 -25.91 -7.76 -1.98
N ARG A 9 -25.41 -6.67 -2.59
CA ARG A 9 -26.23 -5.52 -2.99
C ARG A 9 -26.87 -5.70 -4.38
N LEU A 10 -26.38 -6.65 -5.17
CA LEU A 10 -26.91 -6.90 -6.51
C LEU A 10 -28.31 -7.54 -6.43
N ARG A 11 -29.20 -7.08 -7.30
CA ARG A 11 -30.54 -7.64 -7.51
C ARG A 11 -30.60 -8.33 -8.87
N LEU A 12 -31.53 -9.26 -9.03
CA LEU A 12 -31.62 -10.06 -10.25
C LEU A 12 -31.83 -9.21 -11.51
N GLU A 13 -32.55 -8.10 -11.37
CA GLU A 13 -32.86 -7.15 -12.46
C GLU A 13 -31.61 -6.41 -12.94
N ASP A 14 -30.57 -6.29 -12.09
CA ASP A 14 -29.37 -5.55 -12.43
C ASP A 14 -28.50 -6.30 -13.47
N PHE A 15 -28.77 -7.60 -13.71
CA PHE A 15 -27.94 -8.44 -14.60
C PHE A 15 -28.73 -9.53 -15.35
N ASP A 16 -30.05 -9.42 -15.46
CA ASP A 16 -30.91 -10.44 -16.09
C ASP A 16 -30.64 -10.64 -17.60
N SER A 17 -30.16 -9.59 -18.27
CA SER A 17 -29.78 -9.53 -19.68
C SER A 17 -28.31 -9.86 -19.93
N HIS A 18 -27.53 -10.07 -18.86
CA HIS A 18 -26.10 -10.36 -18.95
C HIS A 18 -25.84 -11.78 -19.48
N PRO A 19 -24.86 -11.98 -20.39
CA PRO A 19 -24.55 -13.31 -20.95
C PRO A 19 -24.15 -14.34 -19.87
N GLU A 20 -23.43 -13.91 -18.84
CA GLU A 20 -23.00 -14.76 -17.71
C GLU A 20 -23.98 -14.76 -16.51
N ARG A 21 -25.23 -14.31 -16.69
CA ARG A 21 -26.22 -14.13 -15.61
C ARG A 21 -26.38 -15.33 -14.67
N ALA A 22 -26.29 -16.55 -15.19
CA ALA A 22 -26.40 -17.78 -14.41
C ALA A 22 -25.25 -17.94 -13.40
N ARG A 23 -24.03 -17.54 -13.79
CA ARG A 23 -22.84 -17.59 -12.91
C ARG A 23 -22.82 -16.43 -11.93
N ILE A 24 -23.24 -15.25 -12.36
CA ILE A 24 -23.37 -14.08 -11.47
C ILE A 24 -24.39 -14.38 -10.36
N ALA A 25 -25.57 -14.91 -10.70
CA ALA A 25 -26.57 -15.33 -9.72
C ALA A 25 -26.01 -16.37 -8.74
N LEU A 26 -25.21 -17.34 -9.21
CA LEU A 26 -24.58 -18.33 -8.34
C LEU A 26 -23.55 -17.69 -7.38
N LEU A 27 -22.76 -16.72 -7.85
CA LEU A 27 -21.81 -15.99 -6.99
C LEU A 27 -22.52 -15.16 -5.92
N VAL A 28 -23.63 -14.49 -6.28
CA VAL A 28 -24.46 -13.74 -5.34
C VAL A 28 -25.13 -14.68 -4.33
N ALA A 29 -25.58 -15.87 -4.76
CA ALA A 29 -26.10 -16.90 -3.86
C ALA A 29 -25.05 -17.34 -2.82
N CYS A 30 -23.81 -17.57 -3.26
CA CYS A 30 -22.69 -17.91 -2.37
C CYS A 30 -22.35 -16.76 -1.41
N ALA A 31 -22.46 -15.50 -1.83
CA ALA A 31 -22.25 -14.33 -0.98
C ALA A 31 -23.30 -14.26 0.14
N HIS A 32 -24.59 -14.41 -0.20
CA HIS A 32 -25.68 -14.43 0.78
C HIS A 32 -25.59 -15.62 1.74
N GLN A 33 -25.14 -16.79 1.27
CA GLN A 33 -24.92 -17.93 2.16
C GLN A 33 -23.83 -17.64 3.20
N GLN A 34 -22.73 -16.98 2.79
CA GLN A 34 -21.65 -16.62 3.71
C GLN A 34 -22.06 -15.53 4.71
N GLY A 35 -23.02 -14.68 4.34
CA GLY A 35 -23.61 -13.66 5.22
C GLY A 35 -24.88 -14.10 5.95
N ASP A 36 -25.13 -15.41 6.08
CA ASP A 36 -26.28 -16.02 6.78
C ASP A 36 -27.69 -15.61 6.26
N HIS A 37 -27.77 -15.07 5.04
CA HIS A 37 -29.02 -14.66 4.40
C HIS A 37 -29.61 -15.82 3.58
N HIS A 38 -30.10 -16.85 4.27
CA HIS A 38 -30.53 -18.11 3.64
C HIS A 38 -31.66 -17.98 2.61
N GLU A 39 -32.62 -17.09 2.81
CA GLU A 39 -33.71 -16.89 1.85
C GLU A 39 -33.21 -16.28 0.55
N ALA A 40 -32.38 -15.25 0.63
CA ALA A 40 -31.75 -14.62 -0.52
C ALA A 40 -30.84 -15.60 -1.25
N ALA A 41 -30.02 -16.37 -0.52
CA ALA A 41 -29.16 -17.40 -1.09
C ALA A 41 -29.97 -18.44 -1.87
N ARG A 42 -31.09 -18.94 -1.32
CA ARG A 42 -31.99 -19.87 -2.02
C ARG A 42 -32.62 -19.25 -3.26
N ARG A 43 -33.04 -17.99 -3.19
CA ARG A 43 -33.65 -17.27 -4.33
C ARG A 43 -32.67 -17.18 -5.50
N PHE A 44 -31.46 -16.70 -5.26
CA PHE A 44 -30.43 -16.56 -6.29
C PHE A 44 -29.95 -17.91 -6.82
N ALA A 45 -29.83 -18.94 -5.96
CA ALA A 45 -29.47 -20.29 -6.40
C ALA A 45 -30.55 -20.89 -7.33
N ARG A 46 -31.84 -20.78 -6.97
CA ARG A 46 -32.94 -21.24 -7.84
C ARG A 46 -32.91 -20.52 -9.19
N GLN A 47 -32.67 -19.21 -9.19
CA GLN A 47 -32.59 -18.45 -10.43
C GLN A 47 -31.38 -18.84 -11.28
N ALA A 48 -30.23 -19.11 -10.66
CA ALA A 48 -29.05 -19.61 -11.37
C ALA A 48 -29.35 -20.94 -12.10
N LEU A 49 -30.04 -21.88 -11.45
CA LEU A 49 -30.48 -23.14 -12.08
C LEU A 49 -31.47 -22.90 -13.22
N ALA A 50 -32.45 -22.01 -13.02
CA ALA A 50 -33.42 -21.64 -14.05
C ALA A 50 -32.74 -21.02 -15.28
N TRP A 51 -31.65 -20.29 -15.09
CA TRP A 51 -30.82 -19.74 -16.16
C TRP A 51 -29.77 -20.72 -16.73
N GLY A 52 -29.86 -22.01 -16.39
CA GLY A 52 -29.05 -23.07 -16.98
C GLY A 52 -27.72 -23.33 -16.29
N CYS A 53 -27.51 -22.86 -15.05
CA CYS A 53 -26.31 -23.20 -14.30
C CYS A 53 -26.26 -24.70 -13.99
N SER A 54 -25.07 -25.31 -14.10
CA SER A 54 -24.88 -26.73 -13.82
C SER A 54 -25.11 -27.04 -12.33
N PRO A 55 -25.99 -28.01 -11.99
CA PRO A 55 -26.16 -28.48 -10.61
C PRO A 55 -24.85 -28.95 -9.97
N ALA A 56 -23.94 -29.52 -10.77
CA ALA A 56 -22.62 -29.95 -10.32
C ALA A 56 -21.71 -28.75 -9.97
N LEU A 57 -21.77 -27.66 -10.73
CA LEU A 57 -21.04 -26.42 -10.41
C LEU A 57 -21.57 -25.78 -9.14
N MET A 58 -22.89 -25.76 -8.96
CA MET A 58 -23.53 -25.29 -7.74
C MET A 58 -23.09 -26.11 -6.53
N ALA A 59 -23.18 -27.44 -6.59
CA ALA A 59 -22.74 -28.32 -5.51
C ALA A 59 -21.27 -28.08 -5.14
N ARG A 60 -20.38 -27.94 -6.13
CA ARG A 60 -18.95 -27.65 -5.91
C ARG A 60 -18.73 -26.33 -5.17
N LEU A 61 -19.42 -25.26 -5.57
CA LEU A 61 -19.28 -23.95 -4.90
C LEU A 61 -19.85 -23.96 -3.47
N LEU A 62 -20.96 -24.66 -3.24
CA LEU A 62 -21.53 -24.81 -1.89
C LEU A 62 -20.58 -25.58 -0.97
N ILE A 63 -20.03 -26.71 -1.43
CA ILE A 63 -19.06 -27.52 -0.69
C ILE A 63 -17.78 -26.71 -0.42
N SER A 64 -17.29 -25.96 -1.41
CA SER A 64 -16.17 -25.04 -1.25
C SER A 64 -16.43 -24.00 -0.15
N GLY A 65 -17.62 -23.37 -0.15
CA GLY A 65 -18.05 -22.43 0.89
C GLY A 65 -18.11 -23.03 2.30
N THR A 66 -18.57 -24.28 2.42
CA THR A 66 -18.57 -25.02 3.69
C THR A 66 -17.15 -25.24 4.20
N HIS A 67 -16.25 -25.72 3.34
CA HIS A 67 -14.85 -25.92 3.69
C HIS A 67 -14.13 -24.60 4.06
N ASN A 68 -14.43 -23.49 3.38
CA ASN A 68 -13.91 -22.17 3.79
C ASN A 68 -14.37 -21.79 5.20
N THR A 69 -15.62 -22.11 5.55
CA THR A 69 -16.16 -21.84 6.89
C THR A 69 -15.52 -22.74 7.94
N LEU A 70 -15.35 -24.02 7.66
CA LEU A 70 -14.65 -24.96 8.54
C LEU A 70 -13.17 -24.57 8.72
N GLY A 71 -12.49 -24.09 7.67
CA GLY A 71 -11.12 -23.59 7.74
C GLY A 71 -10.98 -22.37 8.66
N ARG A 72 -11.94 -21.42 8.58
CA ARG A 72 -12.00 -20.29 9.53
C ARG A 72 -12.23 -20.74 10.98
N ILE A 73 -13.09 -21.74 11.19
CA ILE A 73 -13.32 -22.32 12.53
C ILE A 73 -12.07 -23.02 13.04
N ALA A 74 -11.35 -23.76 12.19
CA ALA A 74 -10.08 -24.39 12.55
C ALA A 74 -9.02 -23.34 12.91
N ALA A 75 -8.96 -22.22 12.18
CA ALA A 75 -8.07 -21.10 12.50
C ALA A 75 -8.36 -20.49 13.87
N LEU A 76 -9.63 -20.25 14.19
CA LEU A 76 -10.05 -19.76 15.51
C LEU A 76 -9.77 -20.74 16.65
N ARG A 77 -9.64 -22.03 16.35
CA ARG A 77 -9.34 -23.11 17.31
C ARG A 77 -7.84 -23.46 17.37
N GLU A 78 -7.01 -22.79 16.58
CA GLU A 78 -5.58 -23.09 16.44
C GLU A 78 -5.31 -24.56 16.01
N ASP A 79 -6.24 -25.15 15.25
CA ASP A 79 -6.12 -26.50 14.70
C ASP A 79 -5.38 -26.45 13.35
N SER A 80 -4.05 -26.33 13.40
CA SER A 80 -3.20 -26.21 12.19
C SER A 80 -3.47 -27.30 11.14
N PRO A 81 -3.59 -28.60 11.50
CA PRO A 81 -3.98 -29.63 10.54
C PRO A 81 -5.35 -29.37 9.89
N GLY A 82 -6.33 -28.90 10.68
CA GLY A 82 -7.67 -28.56 10.21
C GLY A 82 -7.70 -27.35 9.26
N ILE A 83 -6.87 -26.33 9.50
CA ILE A 83 -6.75 -25.12 8.65
C ILE A 83 -6.36 -25.53 7.23
N GLU A 84 -5.24 -26.25 7.11
CA GLU A 84 -4.68 -26.66 5.83
C GLU A 84 -5.63 -27.62 5.09
N ALA A 85 -6.17 -28.62 5.79
CA ALA A 85 -7.06 -29.61 5.21
C ALA A 85 -8.34 -28.97 4.63
N HIS A 86 -8.95 -28.04 5.37
CA HIS A 86 -10.19 -27.40 4.95
C HIS A 86 -9.98 -26.38 3.82
N PHE A 87 -8.96 -25.52 3.88
CA PHE A 87 -8.71 -24.57 2.78
C PHE A 87 -8.25 -25.27 1.50
N ARG A 88 -7.50 -26.37 1.60
CA ARG A 88 -7.18 -27.23 0.45
C ARG A 88 -8.43 -27.87 -0.14
N ALA A 89 -9.29 -28.47 0.69
CA ALA A 89 -10.55 -29.06 0.24
C ALA A 89 -11.48 -28.03 -0.43
N ALA A 90 -11.47 -26.78 0.01
CA ALA A 90 -12.23 -25.71 -0.62
C ALA A 90 -11.81 -25.43 -2.08
N LEU A 91 -10.54 -25.65 -2.44
CA LEU A 91 -10.00 -25.36 -3.78
C LEU A 91 -9.99 -26.59 -4.69
N THR A 92 -9.76 -27.78 -4.14
CA THR A 92 -9.82 -29.03 -4.91
C THR A 92 -11.22 -29.30 -5.43
N VAL A 93 -12.24 -28.98 -4.64
CA VAL A 93 -13.65 -29.14 -5.04
C VAL A 93 -14.02 -28.22 -6.20
N THR A 94 -13.36 -27.07 -6.38
CA THR A 94 -13.56 -26.19 -7.54
C THR A 94 -12.78 -26.60 -8.79
N GLY A 95 -11.94 -27.63 -8.71
CA GLY A 95 -11.15 -28.15 -9.82
C GLY A 95 -9.92 -27.31 -10.18
N ASP A 96 -9.39 -26.54 -9.22
CA ASP A 96 -8.22 -25.69 -9.43
C ASP A 96 -6.93 -26.54 -9.52
N PRO A 97 -6.20 -26.53 -10.65
CA PRO A 97 -4.94 -27.27 -10.81
C PRO A 97 -3.83 -26.80 -9.86
N GLN A 98 -3.93 -25.58 -9.30
CA GLN A 98 -2.98 -25.02 -8.34
C GLN A 98 -3.50 -25.03 -6.89
N ALA A 99 -4.52 -25.85 -6.61
CA ALA A 99 -5.15 -25.95 -5.29
C ALA A 99 -4.18 -26.07 -4.09
N PRO A 100 -3.02 -26.77 -4.15
CA PRO A 100 -2.10 -26.82 -3.01
C PRO A 100 -1.44 -25.48 -2.70
N THR A 101 -1.00 -24.77 -3.74
CA THR A 101 -0.32 -23.47 -3.67
C THR A 101 -1.28 -22.36 -3.28
N ALA A 102 -2.48 -22.36 -3.89
CA ALA A 102 -3.52 -21.37 -3.63
C ALA A 102 -4.20 -21.55 -2.24
N ALA A 103 -4.15 -22.75 -1.65
CA ALA A 103 -4.71 -23.02 -0.32
C ALA A 103 -3.99 -22.22 0.76
N HIS A 104 -2.66 -22.16 0.67
CA HIS A 104 -1.82 -21.46 1.62
C HIS A 104 -2.11 -19.96 1.62
N ALA A 105 -2.11 -19.35 0.43
CA ALA A 105 -2.44 -17.94 0.26
C ALA A 105 -3.85 -17.58 0.72
N ARG A 106 -4.78 -18.53 0.59
CA ARG A 106 -6.15 -18.35 1.07
C ARG A 106 -6.23 -18.42 2.60
N ALA A 107 -5.55 -19.39 3.21
CA ALA A 107 -5.49 -19.53 4.66
C ALA A 107 -4.95 -18.27 5.33
N VAL A 108 -3.83 -17.75 4.82
CA VAL A 108 -3.20 -16.52 5.32
C VAL A 108 -4.16 -15.32 5.28
N ARG A 109 -4.81 -15.06 4.15
CA ARG A 109 -5.75 -13.94 4.00
C ARG A 109 -6.99 -14.08 4.89
N GLU A 110 -7.52 -15.28 5.04
CA GLU A 110 -8.68 -15.51 5.90
C GLU A 110 -8.31 -15.39 7.39
N MET A 111 -7.11 -15.83 7.80
CA MET A 111 -6.59 -15.61 9.15
C MET A 111 -6.37 -14.12 9.45
N ALA A 112 -5.81 -13.37 8.51
CA ALA A 112 -5.65 -11.93 8.65
C ALA A 112 -7.00 -11.21 8.81
N ARG A 113 -8.03 -11.59 8.04
CA ARG A 113 -9.41 -11.07 8.17
C ARG A 113 -10.06 -11.38 9.51
N LEU A 114 -9.65 -12.48 10.16
CA LEU A 114 -10.13 -12.85 11.49
C LEU A 114 -9.35 -12.15 12.62
N GLY A 115 -8.39 -11.28 12.29
CA GLY A 115 -7.54 -10.59 13.27
C GLY A 115 -6.42 -11.47 13.84
N LEU A 116 -6.21 -12.67 13.29
CA LEU A 116 -5.18 -13.62 13.72
C LEU A 116 -3.84 -13.32 13.02
N LEU A 117 -3.39 -12.06 13.08
CA LEU A 117 -2.21 -11.59 12.36
C LEU A 117 -0.89 -12.30 12.76
N PRO A 118 -0.62 -12.60 14.05
CA PRO A 118 0.57 -13.36 14.43
C PRO A 118 0.58 -14.78 13.84
N GLN A 119 -0.57 -15.45 13.84
CA GLN A 119 -0.71 -16.80 13.30
C GLN A 119 -0.64 -16.78 11.76
N ALA A 120 -1.16 -15.74 11.12
CA ALA A 120 -1.03 -15.54 9.67
C ALA A 120 0.44 -15.34 9.26
N ALA A 121 1.21 -14.57 10.04
CA ALA A 121 2.65 -14.38 9.82
C ALA A 121 3.43 -15.69 9.96
N ALA A 122 3.19 -16.44 11.05
CA ALA A 122 3.84 -17.74 11.27
C ALA A 122 3.61 -18.71 10.11
N LEU A 123 2.40 -18.72 9.55
CA LEU A 123 2.06 -19.55 8.40
C LEU A 123 2.81 -19.13 7.12
N VAL A 124 3.06 -17.83 6.92
CA VAL A 124 3.90 -17.32 5.81
C VAL A 124 5.37 -17.69 6.01
N ASP A 125 5.87 -17.61 7.24
CA ASP A 125 7.26 -17.98 7.57
C ASP A 125 7.50 -19.47 7.34
N GLU A 126 6.56 -20.33 7.74
CA GLU A 126 6.61 -21.77 7.47
C GLU A 126 6.69 -22.08 5.97
N ALA A 127 5.88 -21.40 5.14
CA ALA A 127 5.95 -21.57 3.69
C ALA A 127 7.27 -21.06 3.11
N THR A 128 7.80 -19.95 3.62
CA THR A 128 9.10 -19.41 3.20
C THR A 128 10.22 -20.40 3.50
N GLN A 129 10.20 -21.04 4.68
CA GLN A 129 11.17 -22.07 5.05
C GLN A 129 11.05 -23.32 4.19
N GLN A 130 9.83 -23.77 3.88
CA GLN A 130 9.60 -24.92 2.99
C GLN A 130 10.10 -24.67 1.56
N ILE A 131 9.94 -23.45 1.04
CA ILE A 131 10.49 -23.03 -0.26
C ILE A 131 12.02 -23.00 -0.22
N GLY A 132 12.61 -22.46 0.84
CA GLY A 132 14.06 -22.40 1.04
C GLY A 132 14.72 -23.77 1.14
N ALA A 133 14.08 -24.72 1.82
CA ALA A 133 14.57 -26.09 1.99
C ALA A 133 14.55 -26.93 0.69
N ALA A 134 13.83 -26.49 -0.35
CA ALA A 134 13.66 -27.22 -1.61
C ALA A 134 14.80 -27.05 -2.64
N GLY A 135 15.87 -26.28 -2.38
CA GLY A 135 17.04 -26.19 -3.28
C GLY A 135 18.05 -27.30 -2.96
N HIS A 136 18.35 -28.26 -3.85
CA HIS A 136 19.30 -28.11 -4.97
C HIS A 136 18.94 -28.96 -6.23
N GLY A 137 17.72 -29.49 -6.38
CA GLY A 137 17.44 -30.51 -7.41
C GLY A 137 16.08 -30.49 -8.12
N GLN A 138 15.17 -29.56 -7.81
CA GLN A 138 13.86 -29.47 -8.48
C GLN A 138 13.54 -28.03 -8.91
N THR A 139 12.83 -27.90 -10.03
CA THR A 139 12.40 -26.64 -10.63
C THR A 139 11.58 -25.83 -9.61
N ARG A 140 12.13 -24.71 -9.13
CA ARG A 140 11.47 -23.83 -8.17
C ARG A 140 10.18 -23.24 -8.79
N PRO A 141 9.00 -23.39 -8.14
CA PRO A 141 7.78 -22.76 -8.63
C PRO A 141 7.82 -21.25 -8.33
N VAL A 142 8.33 -20.47 -9.29
CA VAL A 142 8.46 -18.98 -9.21
C VAL A 142 7.15 -18.30 -8.76
N ALA A 143 5.99 -18.85 -9.17
CA ALA A 143 4.69 -18.30 -8.80
C ALA A 143 4.32 -18.45 -7.30
N LEU A 144 4.81 -19.50 -6.62
CA LEU A 144 4.55 -19.71 -5.19
C LEU A 144 5.41 -18.77 -4.33
N GLU A 145 6.67 -18.57 -4.73
CA GLU A 145 7.61 -17.68 -4.05
C GLU A 145 7.14 -16.21 -4.09
N ALA A 146 6.63 -15.77 -5.25
CA ALA A 146 6.01 -14.46 -5.41
C ALA A 146 4.74 -14.31 -4.54
N GLN A 147 3.89 -15.35 -4.48
CA GLN A 147 2.69 -15.32 -3.64
C GLN A 147 3.00 -15.26 -2.13
N VAL A 148 3.98 -16.03 -1.66
CA VAL A 148 4.41 -16.01 -0.26
C VAL A 148 5.03 -14.67 0.11
N THR A 149 5.84 -14.10 -0.79
CA THR A 149 6.44 -12.76 -0.61
C THR A 149 5.37 -11.67 -0.52
N MET A 150 4.37 -11.70 -1.42
CA MET A 150 3.23 -10.77 -1.39
C MET A 150 2.47 -10.82 -0.06
N LEU A 151 2.15 -12.02 0.42
CA LEU A 151 1.40 -12.21 1.66
C LEU A 151 2.19 -11.75 2.89
N ARG A 152 3.51 -11.93 2.88
CA ARG A 152 4.40 -11.43 3.93
C ARG A 152 4.26 -9.92 4.07
N SER A 153 4.39 -9.18 2.97
CA SER A 153 4.24 -7.72 2.97
C SER A 153 2.84 -7.27 3.39
N GLU A 154 1.77 -7.96 2.97
CA GLU A 154 0.40 -7.65 3.41
C GLU A 154 0.23 -7.80 4.94
N ILE A 155 0.82 -8.83 5.53
CA ILE A 155 0.73 -9.07 6.98
C ILE A 155 1.58 -8.09 7.76
N GLU A 156 2.79 -7.79 7.29
CA GLU A 156 3.67 -6.79 7.92
C GLU A 156 2.98 -5.42 7.98
N LEU A 157 2.30 -5.01 6.90
CA LEU A 157 1.49 -3.79 6.87
C LEU A 157 0.33 -3.83 7.87
N LEU A 158 -0.44 -4.92 7.90
CA LEU A 158 -1.56 -5.06 8.84
C LEU A 158 -1.12 -5.11 10.30
N GLN A 159 0.01 -5.77 10.60
CA GLN A 159 0.61 -5.79 11.93
C GLN A 159 1.09 -4.39 12.35
N HIS A 160 1.64 -3.64 11.40
CA HIS A 160 2.04 -2.26 11.61
C HIS A 160 0.82 -1.35 11.88
N GLU A 161 -0.24 -1.42 11.07
CA GLU A 161 -1.49 -0.70 11.30
C GLU A 161 -2.11 -1.04 12.67
N LEU A 162 -2.10 -2.32 13.06
CA LEU A 162 -2.58 -2.75 14.37
C LEU A 162 -1.71 -2.22 15.51
N SER A 163 -0.39 -2.20 15.35
CA SER A 163 0.55 -1.62 16.32
C SER A 163 0.28 -0.12 16.50
N LEU A 164 0.08 0.62 15.41
CA LEU A 164 -0.31 2.03 15.44
C LEU A 164 -1.66 2.23 16.13
N ALA A 165 -2.65 1.37 15.87
CA ALA A 165 -3.95 1.40 16.52
C ALA A 165 -3.86 1.09 18.04
N GLN A 166 -3.02 0.14 18.44
CA GLN A 166 -2.78 -0.21 19.84
C GLN A 166 -2.02 0.89 20.59
N GLN A 167 -1.05 1.54 19.94
CA GLN A 167 -0.36 2.71 20.48
C GLN A 167 -1.34 3.89 20.69
N ARG A 168 -2.26 4.11 19.74
CA ARG A 168 -3.38 5.07 19.88
C ARG A 168 -4.32 4.71 21.04
N GLY A 169 -4.63 3.42 21.21
CA GLY A 169 -5.46 2.90 22.31
C GLY A 169 -4.82 3.04 23.70
N ASN A 170 -3.53 2.73 23.83
CA ASN A 170 -2.80 2.87 25.10
C ASN A 170 -2.59 4.33 25.50
N ALA A 171 -2.50 5.25 24.54
CA ALA A 171 -2.43 6.69 24.80
C ALA A 171 -3.73 7.26 25.40
N LEU A 172 -4.89 6.65 25.12
CA LEU A 172 -6.19 7.02 25.72
C LEU A 172 -6.30 6.59 27.20
N GLY A 173 -5.62 5.52 27.60
CA GLY A 173 -5.58 5.06 29.00
C GLY A 173 -4.62 5.83 29.91
N GLY A 174 -3.66 6.58 29.33
CA GLY A 174 -2.65 7.33 30.07
C GLY A 174 -2.91 8.84 30.21
N ALA A 175 -3.97 9.37 29.60
CA ALA A 175 -4.28 10.80 29.59
C ALA A 175 -4.99 11.27 30.88
N MET A 176 -4.34 11.12 32.03
CA MET A 176 -4.62 11.91 33.22
C MET A 176 -3.29 12.40 33.82
N SER A 177 -2.75 13.47 33.24
CA SER A 177 -1.81 14.45 33.85
C SER A 177 -0.75 14.93 32.86
N ALA A 178 -1.04 16.00 32.11
CA ALA A 178 0.01 16.92 31.65
C ALA A 178 -0.55 18.33 31.42
N ALA A 179 0.19 19.33 31.88
CA ALA A 179 -0.15 20.76 31.87
C ALA A 179 -0.11 21.38 30.45
N PRO A 180 -0.78 22.52 30.21
CA PRO A 180 -0.95 23.08 28.88
C PRO A 180 0.29 23.88 28.44
N GLY A 181 0.90 23.51 27.31
CA GLY A 181 1.86 24.36 26.61
C GLY A 181 3.11 23.71 26.01
N SER A 182 3.01 22.55 25.36
CA SER A 182 4.02 22.04 24.38
C SER A 182 3.63 20.68 23.77
N GLY A 183 2.33 20.38 23.65
CA GLY A 183 1.89 19.09 23.12
C GLY A 183 2.01 19.08 21.60
N VAL A 184 3.00 18.37 21.06
CA VAL A 184 2.98 17.93 19.67
C VAL A 184 1.72 17.08 19.49
N ASP A 185 0.83 17.44 18.55
CA ASP A 185 -0.45 16.79 18.32
C ASP A 185 -0.26 15.43 17.63
N ARG A 186 0.30 14.46 18.37
CA ARG A 186 0.59 13.10 17.90
C ARG A 186 -0.66 12.37 17.42
N GLN A 187 -1.84 12.77 17.87
CA GLN A 187 -3.11 12.15 17.48
C GLN A 187 -3.58 12.58 16.09
N ALA A 188 -3.10 13.72 15.59
CA ALA A 188 -3.45 14.27 14.29
C ALA A 188 -2.46 13.93 13.16
N SER A 189 -1.34 13.25 13.48
CA SER A 189 -0.36 12.83 12.47
C SER A 189 -0.96 11.79 11.52
N THR A 190 -0.74 12.03 10.24
CA THR A 190 -1.15 11.15 9.14
C THR A 190 0.03 10.40 8.52
N ALA A 191 1.26 10.82 8.83
CA ALA A 191 2.49 10.27 8.27
C ALA A 191 2.69 8.80 8.67
N GLN A 192 3.22 7.98 7.77
CA GLN A 192 3.39 6.53 7.98
C GLN A 192 4.35 6.21 9.13
N LEU A 193 5.48 6.93 9.18
CA LEU A 193 6.57 6.70 10.13
C LEU A 193 6.73 7.86 11.12
N GLY A 194 5.77 8.79 11.14
CA GLY A 194 5.84 9.99 11.98
C GLY A 194 6.81 11.05 11.45
N GLN A 195 7.02 11.12 10.14
CA GLN A 195 7.90 12.11 9.50
C GLN A 195 7.48 13.55 9.88
N ASP A 196 6.18 13.84 9.87
CA ASP A 196 5.63 15.13 10.29
C ASP A 196 5.96 15.47 11.76
N LEU A 197 5.88 14.48 12.66
CA LEU A 197 6.22 14.63 14.07
C LEU A 197 7.72 14.88 14.26
N TRP A 198 8.57 14.19 13.50
CA TRP A 198 10.02 14.42 13.50
C TRP A 198 10.34 15.83 12.99
N VAL A 199 9.69 16.30 11.94
CA VAL A 199 9.85 17.68 11.44
C VAL A 199 9.47 18.69 12.53
N LEU A 200 8.37 18.47 13.23
CA LEU A 200 7.94 19.35 14.33
C LEU A 200 8.95 19.31 15.49
N GLU A 201 9.45 18.14 15.87
CA GLU A 201 10.48 18.01 16.91
C GLU A 201 11.75 18.78 16.53
N ARG A 202 12.30 18.51 15.34
CA ARG A 202 13.53 19.13 14.83
C ARG A 202 13.41 20.62 14.60
N SER A 203 12.21 21.10 14.29
CA SER A 203 11.93 22.53 14.10
C SER A 203 11.57 23.26 15.41
N GLY A 204 11.50 22.56 16.54
CA GLY A 204 11.08 23.16 17.82
C GLY A 204 9.60 23.57 17.82
N GLY A 205 8.76 22.85 17.08
CA GLY A 205 7.33 23.13 16.93
C GLY A 205 7.03 24.34 16.04
N LYS A 206 7.89 24.64 15.06
CA LYS A 206 7.75 25.80 14.16
C LYS A 206 6.33 25.85 13.56
N ARG A 207 5.79 27.07 13.45
CA ARG A 207 4.57 27.38 12.70
C ARG A 207 4.92 28.20 11.47
N GLY A 208 4.13 28.08 10.40
CA GLY A 208 4.36 28.86 9.18
C GLY A 208 5.65 28.51 8.44
N GLY A 209 6.10 27.24 8.51
CA GLY A 209 7.21 26.77 7.69
C GLY A 209 6.81 26.51 6.23
N PHE A 210 7.78 26.17 5.39
CA PHE A 210 7.55 25.79 4.00
C PHE A 210 7.94 24.32 3.74
N PHE A 211 7.00 23.52 3.21
CA PHE A 211 7.26 22.13 2.83
C PHE A 211 7.16 21.90 1.32
N VAL A 212 7.85 20.86 0.85
CA VAL A 212 7.66 20.27 -0.48
C VAL A 212 7.47 18.78 -0.30
N GLU A 213 6.44 18.22 -0.94
CA GLU A 213 6.16 16.79 -0.97
C GLU A 213 5.87 16.39 -2.41
N PHE A 214 6.61 15.42 -2.94
CA PHE A 214 6.29 14.80 -4.22
C PHE A 214 6.26 13.29 -4.05
N GLY A 215 5.24 12.66 -4.64
CA GLY A 215 4.67 11.40 -4.14
C GLY A 215 3.46 11.62 -3.22
N ALA A 216 2.75 12.74 -3.37
CA ALA A 216 1.74 13.15 -2.38
C ALA A 216 0.42 12.34 -2.43
N THR A 217 0.23 11.47 -3.43
CA THR A 217 -0.96 10.63 -3.61
C THR A 217 -2.28 11.39 -3.48
N ASP A 218 -3.13 11.08 -2.50
CA ASP A 218 -4.40 11.77 -2.24
C ASP A 218 -4.25 12.99 -1.32
N GLY A 219 -3.05 13.23 -0.78
CA GLY A 219 -2.72 14.36 0.09
C GLY A 219 -3.14 14.23 1.55
N VAL A 220 -3.73 13.11 1.96
CA VAL A 220 -4.22 12.92 3.34
C VAL A 220 -3.69 11.64 3.93
N ARG A 221 -3.95 10.50 3.28
CA ARG A 221 -3.54 9.21 3.79
C ARG A 221 -2.03 9.09 3.63
N LEU A 222 -1.34 8.76 4.73
CA LEU A 222 0.13 8.63 4.79
C LEU A 222 0.90 9.91 4.41
N SER A 223 0.24 11.06 4.28
CA SER A 223 0.93 12.32 3.93
C SER A 223 1.85 12.75 5.07
N ASN A 224 3.06 13.12 4.68
CA ASN A 224 4.11 13.61 5.58
C ASN A 224 3.97 15.11 5.89
N THR A 225 3.03 15.81 5.24
CA THR A 225 2.89 17.27 5.36
C THR A 225 1.49 17.73 5.76
N TRP A 226 0.51 16.82 5.85
CA TRP A 226 -0.86 17.19 6.19
C TRP A 226 -0.99 17.83 7.56
N LEU A 227 -0.36 17.24 8.58
CA LEU A 227 -0.33 17.82 9.93
C LEU A 227 0.31 19.21 9.97
N LEU A 228 1.42 19.38 9.23
CA LEU A 228 2.18 20.64 9.18
C LEU A 228 1.33 21.78 8.63
N GLU A 229 0.62 21.52 7.53
CA GLU A 229 -0.31 22.48 6.92
C GLU A 229 -1.50 22.76 7.86
N GLN A 230 -2.26 21.71 8.21
CA GLN A 230 -3.59 21.85 8.81
C GLN A 230 -3.55 22.31 10.27
N ARG A 231 -2.51 21.92 11.01
CA ARG A 231 -2.41 22.23 12.44
C ARG A 231 -1.35 23.27 12.75
N HIS A 232 -0.25 23.31 11.99
CA HIS A 232 0.86 24.23 12.24
C HIS A 232 0.91 25.43 11.28
N GLY A 233 -0.04 25.51 10.34
CA GLY A 233 -0.17 26.65 9.43
C GLY A 233 1.01 26.77 8.47
N TRP A 234 1.68 25.66 8.16
CA TRP A 234 2.72 25.64 7.14
C TRP A 234 2.11 25.83 5.75
N HIS A 235 2.90 26.41 4.85
CA HIS A 235 2.59 26.49 3.44
C HIS A 235 3.48 25.52 2.67
N GLY A 236 3.16 25.20 1.42
CA GLY A 236 4.00 24.28 0.68
C GLY A 236 3.49 23.92 -0.69
N ILE A 237 4.17 22.94 -1.28
CA ILE A 237 3.87 22.35 -2.58
C ILE A 237 3.69 20.85 -2.42
N CYS A 238 2.58 20.30 -2.91
CA CYS A 238 2.36 18.86 -3.07
C CYS A 238 2.31 18.51 -4.57
N ILE A 239 3.04 17.48 -5.00
CA ILE A 239 3.13 17.08 -6.41
C ILE A 239 2.76 15.60 -6.58
N GLU A 240 1.85 15.32 -7.51
CA GLU A 240 1.38 13.97 -7.82
C GLU A 240 1.04 13.84 -9.33
N PRO A 241 1.81 13.07 -10.12
CA PRO A 241 1.58 12.94 -11.56
C PRO A 241 0.37 12.07 -11.93
N ASN A 242 -0.06 11.13 -11.08
CA ASN A 242 -1.20 10.27 -11.36
C ASN A 242 -2.50 11.10 -11.39
N PRO A 243 -3.21 11.17 -12.54
CA PRO A 243 -4.37 12.07 -12.67
C PRO A 243 -5.50 11.80 -11.67
N ARG A 244 -5.71 10.53 -11.27
CA ARG A 244 -6.76 10.18 -10.30
C ARG A 244 -6.38 10.60 -8.89
N SER A 245 -5.13 10.35 -8.49
CA SER A 245 -4.61 10.78 -7.18
C SER A 245 -4.55 12.30 -7.11
N PHE A 246 -4.06 12.96 -8.15
CA PHE A 246 -3.99 14.41 -8.25
C PHE A 246 -5.36 15.09 -8.09
N ALA A 247 -6.42 14.55 -8.69
CA ALA A 247 -7.76 15.10 -8.52
C ALA A 247 -8.23 15.06 -7.04
N ARG A 248 -7.84 14.02 -6.30
CA ARG A 248 -8.10 13.93 -4.85
C ARG A 248 -7.20 14.89 -4.08
N LEU A 249 -5.92 14.96 -4.42
CA LEU A 249 -4.95 15.90 -3.84
C LEU A 249 -5.48 17.34 -3.90
N GLN A 250 -5.95 17.79 -5.07
CA GLN A 250 -6.53 19.11 -5.25
C GLN A 250 -7.77 19.36 -4.39
N ALA A 251 -8.61 18.34 -4.18
CA ALA A 251 -9.79 18.46 -3.34
C ALA A 251 -9.44 18.49 -1.83
N ASN A 252 -8.33 17.87 -1.46
CA ASN A 252 -7.96 17.62 -0.06
C ASN A 252 -6.98 18.64 0.53
N ARG A 253 -6.25 19.41 -0.30
CA ARG A 253 -5.19 20.34 0.14
C ARG A 253 -5.54 21.79 -0.14
N GLN A 254 -4.96 22.69 0.67
CA GLN A 254 -5.03 24.15 0.45
C GLN A 254 -3.71 24.72 -0.06
N CYS A 255 -2.62 23.96 0.08
CA CYS A 255 -1.30 24.28 -0.44
C CYS A 255 -1.28 24.25 -1.98
N ILE A 256 -0.13 24.62 -2.55
CA ILE A 256 0.05 24.59 -4.00
C ILE A 256 0.11 23.13 -4.44
N THR A 257 -0.82 22.69 -5.27
CA THR A 257 -0.83 21.32 -5.82
C THR A 257 -0.42 21.34 -7.28
N SER A 258 0.39 20.36 -7.71
CA SER A 258 0.82 20.24 -9.11
C SER A 258 0.80 18.79 -9.59
N ASN A 259 0.51 18.57 -10.88
CA ASN A 259 0.51 17.24 -11.50
C ASN A 259 1.78 16.94 -12.33
N LEU A 260 2.87 17.67 -12.05
CA LEU A 260 4.14 17.46 -12.73
C LEU A 260 4.71 16.09 -12.37
N CYS A 261 5.32 15.41 -13.34
CA CYS A 261 6.14 14.23 -13.09
C CYS A 261 7.56 14.72 -12.76
N ILE A 262 7.99 14.58 -11.50
CA ILE A 262 9.33 15.00 -11.11
C ILE A 262 10.34 13.95 -11.58
N GLY A 263 11.39 14.40 -12.26
CA GLY A 263 12.48 13.56 -12.74
C GLY A 263 13.83 14.27 -12.64
N PRO A 264 14.93 13.63 -13.09
CA PRO A 264 16.26 14.24 -13.06
C PRO A 264 16.38 15.45 -13.99
N HIS A 265 15.74 15.41 -15.16
CA HIS A 265 15.81 16.49 -16.15
C HIS A 265 14.42 16.88 -16.67
N THR A 266 14.30 18.13 -17.11
CA THR A 266 13.07 18.61 -17.75
C THR A 266 13.06 18.19 -19.22
N GLY A 267 11.95 17.59 -19.66
CA GLY A 267 11.76 17.16 -21.05
C GLY A 267 12.06 15.68 -21.30
N ASP A 268 12.53 14.91 -20.32
CA ASP A 268 12.68 13.47 -20.49
C ASP A 268 11.31 12.81 -20.57
N LYS A 269 11.23 11.73 -21.35
CA LYS A 269 10.01 10.93 -21.48
C LYS A 269 10.14 9.69 -20.62
N VAL A 270 9.20 9.52 -19.71
CA VAL A 270 9.15 8.35 -18.84
C VAL A 270 7.82 7.65 -18.99
N ARG A 271 7.85 6.31 -18.90
CA ARG A 271 6.64 5.51 -18.81
C ARG A 271 6.33 5.28 -17.34
N PHE A 272 5.10 5.56 -16.94
CA PHE A 272 4.61 5.41 -15.58
C PHE A 272 3.49 4.38 -15.56
N VAL A 273 3.51 3.50 -14.55
CA VAL A 273 2.44 2.52 -14.30
C VAL A 273 1.41 3.14 -13.36
N LEU A 274 0.17 3.33 -13.82
CA LEU A 274 -0.94 3.77 -12.99
C LEU A 274 -1.43 2.62 -12.09
N ALA A 275 -0.80 2.43 -10.93
CA ALA A 275 -1.14 1.40 -9.95
C ALA A 275 -1.60 1.99 -8.59
N GLU A 276 -2.36 3.08 -8.63
CA GLU A 276 -2.80 3.85 -7.44
C GLU A 276 -1.63 4.20 -6.52
N GLU A 277 -1.59 3.65 -5.29
CA GLU A 277 -0.55 3.89 -4.27
C GLU A 277 0.76 3.15 -4.55
N TYR A 278 0.81 2.32 -5.58
CA TYR A 278 2.01 1.56 -5.98
C TYR A 278 2.49 1.98 -7.37
N GLY A 279 2.06 3.14 -7.86
CA GLY A 279 2.42 3.64 -9.18
C GLY A 279 3.85 4.16 -9.21
N GLY A 280 4.57 3.94 -10.30
CA GLY A 280 5.92 4.49 -10.44
C GLY A 280 6.53 4.27 -11.82
N LEU A 281 7.81 4.65 -11.99
CA LEU A 281 8.52 4.60 -13.27
C LEU A 281 8.83 3.17 -13.72
N VAL A 282 8.64 2.90 -15.02
CA VAL A 282 8.87 1.58 -15.65
C VAL A 282 10.35 1.26 -15.80
N ASP A 283 11.23 2.25 -15.96
CA ASP A 283 12.64 1.98 -16.22
C ASP A 283 13.45 1.69 -14.94
N ASP A 284 12.86 1.90 -13.75
CA ASP A 284 13.42 1.59 -12.42
C ASP A 284 12.91 0.25 -11.83
N MET A 285 12.28 -0.60 -12.66
CA MET A 285 11.58 -1.84 -12.29
C MET A 285 12.42 -2.92 -11.57
N ALA A 286 13.75 -2.87 -11.63
CA ALA A 286 14.62 -3.98 -11.23
C ALA A 286 15.16 -3.90 -9.80
N ALA A 287 14.93 -2.81 -9.06
CA ALA A 287 15.60 -2.55 -7.77
C ALA A 287 14.66 -2.25 -6.59
N ASP A 288 13.35 -2.37 -6.77
CA ASP A 288 12.34 -1.89 -5.82
C ASP A 288 11.38 -3.00 -5.33
N MET A 289 10.97 -2.89 -4.06
CA MET A 289 10.06 -3.80 -3.35
C MET A 289 8.64 -3.85 -3.95
N HIS A 290 8.28 -2.91 -4.85
CA HIS A 290 7.01 -2.88 -5.58
C HIS A 290 7.15 -3.18 -7.08
N GLY A 291 8.34 -3.55 -7.55
CA GLY A 291 8.62 -3.88 -8.95
C GLY A 291 7.71 -4.96 -9.55
N GLU A 292 7.39 -6.02 -8.79
CA GLU A 292 6.50 -7.10 -9.26
C GLU A 292 5.02 -6.69 -9.35
N LYS A 293 4.52 -5.85 -8.42
CA LYS A 293 3.17 -5.29 -8.49
C LYS A 293 3.03 -4.36 -9.69
N ARG A 294 4.03 -3.49 -9.91
CA ARG A 294 4.08 -2.60 -11.09
C ARG A 294 4.17 -3.38 -12.39
N ALA A 295 4.94 -4.47 -12.44
CA ALA A 295 5.00 -5.35 -13.60
C ALA A 295 3.65 -6.00 -13.94
N ALA A 296 2.89 -6.42 -12.93
CA ALA A 296 1.55 -6.98 -13.13
C ALA A 296 0.54 -5.95 -13.65
N TYR A 297 0.58 -4.70 -13.16
CA TYR A 297 -0.24 -3.61 -13.70
C TYR A 297 0.19 -3.17 -15.10
N ALA A 298 1.50 -3.14 -15.37
CA ALA A 298 2.08 -2.81 -16.67
C ALA A 298 1.77 -3.84 -17.77
N ALA A 299 1.33 -5.05 -17.41
CA ALA A 299 0.89 -6.08 -18.36
C ALA A 299 -0.38 -5.68 -19.12
N ASP A 300 -1.17 -4.75 -18.57
CA ASP A 300 -2.26 -4.09 -19.29
C ASP A 300 -1.78 -2.73 -19.83
N PRO A 301 -1.68 -2.56 -21.17
CA PRO A 301 -1.28 -1.29 -21.78
C PRO A 301 -2.15 -0.10 -21.37
N ALA A 302 -3.40 -0.33 -20.92
CA ALA A 302 -4.28 0.73 -20.43
C ALA A 302 -3.79 1.40 -19.14
N ASN A 303 -2.87 0.76 -18.41
CA ASN A 303 -2.28 1.28 -17.18
C ASN A 303 -0.94 1.98 -17.41
N LEU A 304 -0.45 2.05 -18.65
CA LEU A 304 0.80 2.71 -19.00
C LEU A 304 0.51 4.11 -19.54
N VAL A 305 1.10 5.13 -18.91
CA VAL A 305 1.03 6.51 -19.38
C VAL A 305 2.44 7.04 -19.57
N GLU A 306 2.67 7.73 -20.69
CA GLU A 306 3.91 8.47 -20.92
C GLU A 306 3.76 9.87 -20.33
N PHE A 307 4.73 10.26 -19.51
CA PHE A 307 4.85 11.61 -18.97
C PHE A 307 6.13 12.27 -19.49
N GLU A 308 6.07 13.59 -19.65
CA GLU A 308 7.26 14.42 -19.76
C GLU A 308 7.65 14.88 -18.35
N THR A 309 8.90 14.63 -17.95
CA THR A 309 9.39 14.98 -16.62
C THR A 309 9.74 16.46 -16.52
N VAL A 310 9.71 16.98 -15.30
CA VAL A 310 10.23 18.30 -14.94
C VAL A 310 11.25 18.11 -13.83
N SER A 311 12.41 18.75 -13.94
CA SER A 311 13.42 18.74 -12.89
C SER A 311 12.88 19.35 -11.59
N LEU A 312 13.32 18.87 -10.43
CA LEU A 312 12.89 19.45 -9.15
C LEU A 312 13.21 20.96 -9.07
N HIS A 313 14.35 21.41 -9.61
CA HIS A 313 14.69 22.83 -9.66
C HIS A 313 13.68 23.66 -10.47
N ASP A 314 13.32 23.19 -11.66
CA ASP A 314 12.39 23.89 -12.54
C ASP A 314 10.98 23.89 -11.97
N ALA A 315 10.55 22.77 -11.38
CA ALA A 315 9.26 22.66 -10.71
C ALA A 315 9.15 23.66 -9.55
N LEU A 316 10.14 23.70 -8.65
CA LEU A 316 10.14 24.63 -7.52
C LEU A 316 10.21 26.09 -7.96
N THR A 317 11.01 26.41 -8.99
CA THR A 317 11.10 27.77 -9.52
C THR A 317 9.79 28.20 -10.18
N ARG A 318 9.18 27.32 -10.99
CA ARG A 318 7.89 27.56 -11.67
C ARG A 318 6.75 27.76 -10.68
N LEU A 319 6.74 27.00 -9.59
CA LEU A 319 5.70 27.04 -8.56
C LEU A 319 5.95 28.12 -7.50
N GLY A 320 7.05 28.88 -7.61
CA GLY A 320 7.34 30.01 -6.73
C GLY A 320 7.77 29.61 -5.32
N ALA A 321 8.42 28.45 -5.15
CA ALA A 321 8.95 28.02 -3.86
C ALA A 321 10.03 28.99 -3.35
N PRO A 322 10.09 29.25 -2.03
CA PRO A 322 11.21 29.98 -1.43
C PRO A 322 12.50 29.17 -1.57
N ARG A 323 13.65 29.88 -1.61
CA ARG A 323 14.97 29.24 -1.66
C ARG A 323 15.36 28.55 -0.35
N ASP A 324 14.69 28.91 0.76
CA ASP A 324 14.82 28.28 2.07
C ASP A 324 13.57 27.45 2.32
N ILE A 325 13.74 26.12 2.35
CA ILE A 325 12.68 25.11 2.49
C ILE A 325 12.93 24.39 3.80
N ASP A 326 11.92 24.38 4.67
CA ASP A 326 12.04 23.75 5.98
C ASP A 326 12.02 22.22 5.87
N TYR A 327 11.21 21.68 4.95
CA TYR A 327 11.03 20.24 4.80
C TYR A 327 10.82 19.80 3.36
N LEU A 328 11.55 18.76 2.95
CA LEU A 328 11.36 18.06 1.68
C LEU A 328 11.06 16.57 1.95
N SER A 329 9.90 16.10 1.51
CA SER A 329 9.51 14.68 1.48
C SER A 329 9.64 14.14 0.06
N ILE A 330 10.38 13.04 -0.09
CA ILE A 330 10.67 12.39 -1.39
C ILE A 330 10.20 10.94 -1.32
N ASP A 331 9.21 10.63 -2.15
CA ASP A 331 8.61 9.31 -2.30
C ASP A 331 8.27 9.14 -3.79
N THR A 332 9.13 8.47 -4.55
CA THR A 332 8.99 8.34 -6.01
C THR A 332 9.18 6.92 -6.51
N GLU A 333 9.13 5.94 -5.60
CA GLU A 333 9.15 4.52 -5.91
C GLU A 333 10.37 4.12 -6.77
N GLY A 334 11.54 4.70 -6.51
CA GLY A 334 12.85 4.29 -7.04
C GLY A 334 13.69 5.36 -7.75
N SER A 335 13.13 6.55 -8.01
CA SER A 335 13.83 7.62 -8.77
C SER A 335 14.53 8.68 -7.90
N GLU A 336 14.51 8.50 -6.59
CA GLU A 336 14.92 9.49 -5.58
C GLU A 336 16.38 9.92 -5.78
N TYR A 337 17.27 8.94 -5.96
CA TYR A 337 18.69 9.23 -6.16
C TYR A 337 18.95 10.06 -7.42
N ALA A 338 18.30 9.72 -8.54
CA ALA A 338 18.51 10.41 -9.80
C ALA A 338 18.02 11.87 -9.73
N ILE A 339 16.85 12.09 -9.11
CA ILE A 339 16.31 13.42 -8.85
C ILE A 339 17.26 14.24 -7.98
N LEU A 340 17.69 13.67 -6.84
CA LEU A 340 18.59 14.35 -5.90
C LEU A 340 19.96 14.64 -6.53
N GLN A 341 20.51 13.72 -7.33
CA GLN A 341 21.80 13.89 -7.98
C GLN A 341 21.78 15.06 -8.98
N ALA A 342 20.66 15.27 -9.68
CA ALA A 342 20.50 16.36 -10.63
C ALA A 342 20.15 17.70 -9.94
N PHE A 343 19.77 17.69 -8.67
CA PHE A 343 19.29 18.88 -7.97
C PHE A 343 20.44 19.85 -7.60
N PRO A 344 20.35 21.14 -7.95
CA PRO A 344 21.40 22.12 -7.69
C PRO A 344 21.36 22.63 -6.25
N PHE A 345 21.79 21.80 -5.29
CA PHE A 345 21.81 22.13 -3.85
C PHE A 345 22.52 23.45 -3.50
N HIS A 346 23.47 23.92 -4.31
CA HIS A 346 24.11 25.22 -4.11
C HIS A 346 23.17 26.43 -4.29
N GLN A 347 21.99 26.24 -4.89
CA GLN A 347 20.98 27.29 -5.09
C GLN A 347 19.82 27.21 -4.10
N TRP A 348 19.74 26.14 -3.29
CA TRP A 348 18.61 25.85 -2.41
C TRP A 348 19.09 25.43 -1.04
N ARG A 349 18.50 26.02 0.00
CA ARG A 349 18.68 25.56 1.37
C ARG A 349 17.48 24.70 1.75
N ILE A 350 17.71 23.42 2.00
CA ILE A 350 16.68 22.51 2.47
C ILE A 350 17.10 22.02 3.85
N ARG A 351 16.29 22.29 4.88
CA ARG A 351 16.70 22.02 6.26
C ARG A 351 16.52 20.55 6.64
N LEU A 352 15.38 19.97 6.32
CA LEU A 352 15.02 18.60 6.67
C LEU A 352 14.59 17.84 5.41
N ILE A 353 15.08 16.62 5.24
CA ILE A 353 14.74 15.76 4.11
C ILE A 353 14.37 14.37 4.63
N THR A 354 13.26 13.82 4.17
CA THR A 354 12.97 12.38 4.32
C THR A 354 12.92 11.74 2.94
N VAL A 355 13.57 10.59 2.80
CA VAL A 355 13.66 9.87 1.53
C VAL A 355 13.24 8.43 1.74
N GLU A 356 12.20 8.01 1.03
CA GLU A 356 11.85 6.60 0.91
C GLU A 356 12.91 5.90 0.04
N HIS A 357 13.41 4.75 0.47
CA HIS A 357 14.49 4.06 -0.24
C HIS A 357 14.17 2.62 -0.62
N ASN A 358 13.06 2.04 -0.13
CA ASN A 358 12.59 0.67 -0.40
C ASN A 358 13.67 -0.42 -0.29
N PHE A 359 14.57 -0.27 0.69
CA PHE A 359 15.81 -1.05 0.86
C PHE A 359 16.68 -1.23 -0.40
N SER A 360 16.53 -0.35 -1.39
CA SER A 360 17.26 -0.44 -2.65
C SER A 360 18.75 -0.13 -2.46
N PRO A 361 19.63 -0.63 -3.34
CA PRO A 361 21.05 -0.26 -3.33
C PRO A 361 21.30 1.23 -3.57
N MET A 362 20.29 1.99 -4.05
CA MET A 362 20.42 3.44 -4.26
C MET A 362 20.52 4.22 -2.96
N ARG A 363 20.05 3.64 -1.85
CA ARG A 363 20.15 4.21 -0.51
C ARG A 363 21.57 4.68 -0.14
N ASP A 364 22.58 3.83 -0.38
CA ASP A 364 23.97 4.20 -0.10
C ASP A 364 24.46 5.35 -0.98
N LYS A 365 23.97 5.45 -2.21
CA LYS A 365 24.29 6.56 -3.10
C LYS A 365 23.66 7.87 -2.63
N ILE A 366 22.42 7.83 -2.13
CA ILE A 366 21.74 9.00 -1.54
C ILE A 366 22.53 9.50 -0.32
N ARG A 367 22.94 8.60 0.58
CA ARG A 367 23.81 8.96 1.71
C ARG A 367 25.11 9.62 1.23
N ASN A 368 25.80 8.98 0.29
CA ASN A 368 27.08 9.48 -0.22
C ASN A 368 26.95 10.80 -0.99
N LEU A 369 25.75 11.16 -1.44
CA LEU A 369 25.43 12.45 -2.06
C LEU A 369 25.16 13.53 -1.00
N LEU A 370 24.33 13.23 0.01
CA LEU A 370 23.86 14.23 0.97
C LEU A 370 24.85 14.52 2.10
N GLU A 371 25.58 13.53 2.61
CA GLU A 371 26.51 13.76 3.74
C GLU A 371 27.62 14.77 3.42
N PRO A 372 28.28 14.74 2.25
CA PRO A 372 29.27 15.77 1.88
C PRO A 372 28.68 17.18 1.73
N LEU A 373 27.36 17.30 1.55
CA LEU A 373 26.65 18.58 1.46
C LEU A 373 26.26 19.14 2.84
N GLY A 374 26.66 18.48 3.94
CA GLY A 374 26.41 18.92 5.31
C GLY A 374 25.16 18.32 5.96
N TYR A 375 24.51 17.37 5.29
CA TYR A 375 23.38 16.65 5.90
C TYR A 375 23.87 15.53 6.81
N ARG A 376 23.23 15.39 7.98
CA ARG A 376 23.43 14.27 8.89
C ARG A 376 22.19 13.37 8.87
N ARG A 377 22.39 12.07 8.65
CA ARG A 377 21.31 11.09 8.75
C ARG A 377 20.97 10.79 10.21
N THR A 378 19.71 10.96 10.60
CA THR A 378 19.22 10.78 12.00
C THR A 378 18.35 9.55 12.21
N GLU A 379 17.70 9.04 11.16
CA GLU A 379 16.94 7.78 11.14
C GLU A 379 17.30 7.02 9.87
N ALA A 380 17.29 5.69 9.94
CA ALA A 380 17.90 4.80 8.95
C ALA A 380 17.27 3.41 8.90
N GLN A 381 16.07 3.21 9.44
CA GLN A 381 15.40 1.91 9.39
C GLN A 381 14.63 1.69 8.09
N TRP A 382 13.58 2.49 7.89
CA TRP A 382 12.60 2.32 6.81
C TRP A 382 12.75 3.40 5.74
N ASP A 383 12.82 4.65 6.20
CA ASP A 383 13.24 5.81 5.43
C ASP A 383 14.57 6.34 5.99
N ASP A 384 15.33 7.05 5.15
CA ASP A 384 16.47 7.82 5.62
C ASP A 384 16.07 9.28 5.86
N TRP A 385 16.28 9.77 7.08
CA TRP A 385 15.94 11.15 7.48
C TRP A 385 17.21 11.97 7.66
N TYR A 386 17.30 13.10 6.98
CA TYR A 386 18.47 13.94 6.91
C TYR A 386 18.18 15.34 7.45
N GLU A 387 19.08 15.83 8.29
CA GLU A 387 19.06 17.18 8.85
C GLU A 387 20.28 17.95 8.37
N LEU A 388 20.09 19.13 7.78
CA LEU A 388 21.18 20.02 7.40
C LEU A 388 21.86 20.57 8.65
N HIS A 389 23.12 20.21 8.85
CA HIS A 389 23.93 20.72 9.95
C HIS A 389 24.74 21.92 9.43
N GLU A 390 24.40 23.12 9.87
CA GLU A 390 25.25 24.28 9.60
C GLU A 390 26.55 24.14 10.40
N PRO A 391 27.73 24.46 9.82
CA PRO A 391 28.94 24.62 10.61
C PRO A 391 28.71 25.72 11.66
N ALA A 392 29.13 25.45 12.89
CA ALA A 392 29.07 26.41 14.00
C ALA A 392 29.96 27.64 13.77
#